data_AF-A0A953WJP5-F1
#
_entry.id   AF-A0A953WJP5-F1
#
_cell.length_a   1.000
_cell.length_b   1.000
_cell.length_c   1.000
_cell.angle_alpha   90.00
_cell.angle_beta   90.00
_cell.angle_gamma   90.00
#
_symmetry.space_group_name_H-M   'P 1'
#
loop_
_entity.id
_entity.type
_entity.pdbx_description
1 polymer ?
#
loop_
_entity_poly.entity_id
_entity_poly.type
_entity_poly.pdbx_seq_one_letter_code
_entity_poly.pdbx_strand_id
1 'polypeptide(L)'
;MEHHQGEGGRGREALSPPNPPIINAPPVVIHLALAIIAAHVVFLVAPDSVQSFFVWIGAVSPFRVTHLRGGLIASALPLVGHIFLHAGWMHLLLNCVWLVAFGAPVARMMGAEQGAGQRRAALYFLLF
;
A
#
# COMPACT_ATOMS: atom_id res chain seq x y z
N MET A 1 -52.40 37.77 28.65
CA MET A 1 -52.06 36.80 29.71
C MET A 1 -52.85 35.56 29.33
N GLU A 2 -52.31 34.48 28.78
CA GLU A 2 -51.13 33.65 29.12
C GLU A 2 -50.27 33.42 27.84
N HIS A 3 -48.95 33.63 27.83
CA HIS A 3 -47.86 32.77 28.34
C HIS A 3 -47.91 31.30 27.90
N HIS A 4 -47.43 31.03 26.68
CA HIS A 4 -46.83 29.74 26.32
C HIS A 4 -45.45 29.97 25.69
N GLN A 5 -44.50 30.35 26.55
CA GLN A 5 -43.08 30.11 26.35
C GLN A 5 -42.77 28.67 26.77
N GLY A 6 -41.85 28.03 26.06
CA GLY A 6 -40.97 27.05 26.67
C GLY A 6 -41.21 25.59 26.28
N GLU A 7 -40.98 25.24 25.02
CA GLU A 7 -40.32 23.98 24.70
C GLU A 7 -38.94 24.35 24.13
N GLY A 8 -37.97 24.61 25.00
CA GLY A 8 -37.25 23.49 25.59
C GLY A 8 -36.27 22.99 24.53
N GLY A 9 -35.28 23.83 24.23
CA GLY A 9 -34.10 23.49 23.44
C GLY A 9 -33.35 22.35 24.13
N ARG A 10 -33.86 21.12 23.95
CA ARG A 10 -33.14 19.90 24.29
C ARG A 10 -31.97 19.86 23.34
N GLY A 11 -30.80 20.16 23.90
CA GLY A 11 -29.52 19.98 23.26
C GLY A 11 -29.51 18.67 22.51
N ARG A 12 -29.57 18.78 21.19
CA ARG A 12 -28.90 17.81 20.34
C ARG A 12 -27.42 18.09 20.55
N GLU A 13 -26.89 17.64 21.69
CA GLU A 13 -25.53 17.10 21.68
C GLU A 13 -25.58 15.97 20.67
N ALA A 14 -25.41 16.33 19.40
CA ALA A 14 -25.11 15.39 18.35
C ALA A 14 -23.82 14.73 18.83
N LEU A 15 -23.96 13.53 19.41
CA LEU A 15 -22.85 12.65 19.71
C LEU A 15 -21.96 12.69 18.47
N SER A 16 -20.80 13.34 18.60
CA SER A 16 -19.92 13.52 17.46
C SER A 16 -19.66 12.12 16.92
N PRO A 17 -19.92 11.86 15.62
CA PRO A 17 -19.76 10.53 15.07
C PRO A 17 -18.35 10.05 15.44
N PRO A 18 -18.17 8.77 15.83
CA PRO A 18 -16.89 8.26 16.25
C PRO A 18 -15.80 8.67 15.26
N ASN A 19 -14.71 9.25 15.77
CA ASN A 19 -13.59 9.65 14.91
C ASN A 19 -13.19 8.44 14.06
N PRO A 20 -13.22 8.53 12.72
CA PRO A 20 -12.81 7.42 11.90
C PRO A 20 -11.36 7.06 12.23
N PRO A 21 -10.95 5.78 12.06
CA PRO A 21 -9.59 5.36 12.30
C PRO A 21 -8.63 6.25 11.49
N ILE A 22 -7.49 6.61 12.10
CA ILE A 22 -6.42 7.38 11.44
C ILE A 22 -6.00 6.70 10.12
N ILE A 23 -6.01 5.37 10.11
CA ILE A 23 -5.79 4.56 8.90
C ILE A 23 -7.11 3.92 8.49
N ASN A 24 -7.88 4.63 7.68
CA ASN A 24 -8.99 4.08 6.91
C ASN A 24 -8.50 3.94 5.46
N ALA A 25 -7.90 2.80 5.10
CA ALA A 25 -7.46 2.52 3.74
C ALA A 25 -8.07 1.19 3.23
N PRO A 26 -8.35 1.06 1.92
CA PRO A 26 -8.83 -0.20 1.36
C PRO A 26 -7.88 -1.37 1.68
N PRO A 27 -8.42 -2.58 1.96
CA PRO A 27 -7.62 -3.76 2.28
C PRO A 27 -6.38 -3.96 1.42
N VAL A 28 -6.47 -3.86 0.09
CA VAL A 28 -5.32 -4.01 -0.83
C VAL A 28 -4.11 -3.13 -0.44
N VAL A 29 -4.33 -1.90 -0.02
CA VAL A 29 -3.25 -0.96 0.35
C VAL A 29 -2.56 -1.43 1.63
N ILE A 30 -3.34 -1.88 2.60
CA ILE A 30 -2.82 -2.42 3.86
C ILE A 30 -2.05 -3.71 3.62
N HIS A 31 -2.61 -4.64 2.85
CA HIS A 31 -1.95 -5.91 2.54
C HIS A 31 -0.65 -5.70 1.77
N LEU A 32 -0.63 -4.76 0.82
CA LEU A 32 0.59 -4.43 0.07
C LEU A 32 1.65 -3.81 0.99
N ALA A 33 1.28 -2.84 1.84
CA ALA A 33 2.22 -2.27 2.81
C ALA A 33 2.80 -3.34 3.75
N LEU A 34 1.94 -4.22 4.29
CA LEU A 34 2.37 -5.32 5.15
C LEU A 34 3.26 -6.33 4.40
N ALA A 35 2.95 -6.65 3.15
CA ALA A 35 3.76 -7.55 2.33
C ALA A 35 5.16 -6.97 2.06
N ILE A 36 5.25 -5.67 1.79
CA ILE A 36 6.54 -4.99 1.58
C ILE A 36 7.36 -4.98 2.88
N ILE A 37 6.74 -4.67 4.02
CA ILE A 37 7.42 -4.71 5.33
C ILE A 37 7.90 -6.12 5.65
N ALA A 38 7.05 -7.14 5.44
CA ALA A 38 7.40 -8.53 5.66
C ALA A 38 8.56 -8.96 4.76
N ALA A 39 8.55 -8.59 3.48
CA ALA A 39 9.65 -8.86 2.57
C ALA A 39 10.98 -8.23 3.04
N HIS A 40 10.94 -7.00 3.55
CA HIS A 40 12.13 -6.36 4.11
C HIS A 40 12.66 -7.11 5.35
N VAL A 41 11.79 -7.49 6.27
CA VAL A 41 12.18 -8.25 7.48
C VAL A 41 12.79 -9.61 7.08
N VAL A 42 12.17 -10.32 6.15
CA VAL A 42 12.69 -11.60 5.63
C VAL A 42 14.06 -11.39 4.98
N PHE A 43 14.23 -10.32 4.20
CA PHE A 43 15.50 -9.99 3.57
C PHE A 43 16.62 -9.74 4.60
N LEU A 44 16.32 -9.06 5.72
CA LEU A 44 17.31 -8.76 6.76
C LEU A 44 17.82 -9.99 7.51
N VAL A 45 17.01 -11.05 7.63
CA VAL A 45 17.40 -12.30 8.31
C VAL A 45 17.86 -13.39 7.34
N ALA A 46 17.79 -13.13 6.04
CA ALA A 46 18.17 -14.08 5.01
C ALA A 46 19.70 -14.22 4.90
N PRO A 47 20.23 -15.41 4.58
CA PRO A 47 21.64 -15.57 4.25
C PRO A 47 22.06 -14.72 3.05
N ASP A 48 23.35 -14.35 2.97
CA ASP A 48 23.89 -13.52 1.89
C ASP A 48 23.61 -14.07 0.48
N SER A 49 23.61 -15.40 0.32
CA SER A 49 23.27 -16.05 -0.96
C SER A 49 21.81 -15.80 -1.37
N VAL A 50 20.90 -15.80 -0.40
CA VAL A 50 19.48 -15.54 -0.60
C VAL A 50 19.24 -14.05 -0.84
N GLN A 51 19.91 -13.17 -0.10
CA GLN A 51 19.87 -11.72 -0.35
C GLN A 51 20.37 -11.39 -1.77
N SER A 52 21.51 -11.97 -2.16
CA SER A 52 22.10 -11.80 -3.49
C SER A 52 21.16 -12.30 -4.58
N PHE A 53 20.48 -13.44 -4.35
CA PHE A 53 19.47 -13.94 -5.27
C PHE A 53 18.28 -12.99 -5.40
N PHE A 54 17.73 -12.47 -4.30
CA PHE A 54 16.63 -11.50 -4.31
C PHE A 54 17.00 -10.21 -5.03
N VAL A 55 18.18 -9.65 -4.76
CA VAL A 55 18.72 -8.49 -5.49
C VAL A 55 18.88 -8.83 -6.97
N TRP A 56 19.36 -10.03 -7.28
CA TRP A 56 19.52 -10.45 -8.65
C TRP A 56 18.18 -10.56 -9.39
N ILE A 57 17.11 -11.11 -8.82
CA ILE A 57 15.81 -11.20 -9.51
C ILE A 57 15.00 -9.90 -9.46
N GLY A 58 15.14 -9.09 -8.41
CA GLY A 58 14.24 -7.98 -8.13
C GLY A 58 14.80 -6.60 -8.43
N ALA A 59 16.12 -6.41 -8.43
CA ALA A 59 16.70 -5.09 -8.67
C ALA A 59 16.63 -4.72 -10.15
N VAL A 60 16.10 -3.54 -10.45
CA VAL A 60 16.08 -3.01 -11.81
C VAL A 60 17.51 -2.73 -12.25
N SER A 61 17.90 -3.32 -13.39
CA SER A 61 19.21 -3.09 -14.01
C SER A 61 18.98 -2.74 -15.48
N PRO A 62 19.33 -1.51 -15.92
CA PRO A 62 19.16 -1.10 -17.32
C PRO A 62 19.81 -2.08 -18.29
N PHE A 63 21.00 -2.59 -17.94
CA PHE A 63 21.72 -3.55 -18.75
C PHE A 63 20.97 -4.88 -18.91
N ARG A 64 20.31 -5.37 -17.85
CA ARG A 64 19.51 -6.60 -17.93
C ARG A 64 18.29 -6.44 -18.82
N VAL A 65 17.54 -5.36 -18.62
CA VAL A 65 16.30 -5.09 -19.36
C VAL A 65 16.57 -4.84 -20.84
N THR A 66 17.60 -4.05 -21.17
CA THR A 66 17.92 -3.69 -22.57
C THR A 66 18.54 -4.82 -23.37
N HIS A 67 19.29 -5.72 -22.73
CA HIS A 67 20.00 -6.80 -23.41
C HIS A 67 19.40 -8.19 -23.12
N LEU A 68 18.22 -8.23 -22.48
CA LEU A 68 17.51 -9.45 -22.09
C LEU A 68 18.40 -10.51 -21.41
N ARG A 69 19.31 -10.06 -20.54
CA ARG A 69 20.30 -10.95 -19.92
C ARG A 69 19.59 -11.89 -18.93
N GLY A 70 19.67 -13.20 -19.19
CA GLY A 70 18.92 -14.22 -18.44
C GLY A 70 17.54 -14.53 -19.05
N GLY A 71 17.22 -13.97 -20.22
CA GLY A 71 15.97 -14.19 -20.94
C GLY A 71 14.87 -13.18 -20.60
N LEU A 72 13.76 -13.26 -21.34
CA LEU A 72 12.60 -12.37 -21.19
C LEU A 72 12.03 -12.39 -19.77
N ILE A 73 11.85 -13.58 -19.20
CA ILE A 73 11.29 -13.77 -17.86
C ILE A 73 12.17 -13.09 -16.81
N ALA A 74 13.47 -13.41 -16.79
CA ALA A 74 14.40 -12.83 -15.82
C ALA A 74 14.51 -11.30 -15.95
N SER A 75 14.33 -10.77 -17.17
CA SER A 75 14.35 -9.32 -17.43
C SER A 75 13.05 -8.62 -17.02
N ALA A 76 11.94 -9.36 -16.96
CA ALA A 76 10.64 -8.85 -16.52
C ALA A 76 10.45 -8.93 -14.99
N LEU A 77 11.12 -9.86 -14.31
CA LEU A 77 11.02 -10.01 -12.84
C LEU A 77 11.24 -8.71 -12.05
N PRO A 78 12.23 -7.84 -12.39
CA PRO A 78 12.41 -6.58 -11.68
C PRO A 78 11.23 -5.62 -11.79
N LEU A 79 10.33 -5.75 -12.78
CA LEU A 79 9.16 -4.87 -12.92
C LEU A 79 8.21 -4.98 -11.72
N VAL A 80 8.22 -6.10 -11.01
CA VAL A 80 7.44 -6.30 -9.78
C VAL A 80 8.37 -6.48 -8.58
N GLY A 81 9.50 -7.18 -8.75
CA GLY A 81 10.40 -7.52 -7.65
C GLY A 81 11.00 -6.30 -6.94
N HIS A 82 11.16 -5.17 -7.65
CA HIS A 82 11.69 -3.95 -7.06
C HIS A 82 10.77 -3.37 -5.96
N ILE A 83 9.46 -3.60 -6.05
CA ILE A 83 8.46 -3.17 -5.06
C ILE A 83 8.77 -3.74 -3.68
N PHE A 84 9.44 -4.90 -3.61
CA PHE A 84 9.72 -5.60 -2.35
C PHE A 84 11.15 -5.38 -1.84
N LEU A 85 12.04 -4.77 -2.63
CA LEU A 85 13.44 -4.54 -2.26
C LEU A 85 13.64 -3.12 -1.73
N HIS A 86 14.11 -3.01 -0.49
CA HIS A 86 14.34 -1.72 0.17
C HIS A 86 15.73 -1.66 0.79
N ALA A 87 16.43 -0.53 0.58
CA ALA A 87 17.78 -0.31 1.08
C ALA A 87 17.86 0.03 2.58
N GLY A 88 16.71 0.23 3.25
CA GLY A 88 16.66 0.47 4.69
C GLY A 88 15.31 1.00 5.19
N TRP A 89 15.19 1.11 6.51
CA TRP A 89 13.95 1.46 7.21
C TRP A 89 13.37 2.81 6.79
N MET A 90 14.20 3.85 6.64
CA MET A 90 13.70 5.17 6.25
C MET A 90 13.04 5.14 4.86
N HIS A 91 13.67 4.48 3.89
CA HIS A 91 13.11 4.32 2.55
C HIS A 91 11.83 3.49 2.59
N LEU A 92 11.82 2.37 3.32
CA LEU A 92 10.64 1.52 3.49
C LEU A 92 9.45 2.26 4.10
N LEU A 93 9.65 2.89 5.25
CA LEU A 93 8.57 3.55 5.99
C LEU A 93 8.01 4.73 5.20
N LEU A 94 8.87 5.50 4.54
CA LEU A 94 8.42 6.61 3.70
C LEU A 94 7.58 6.11 2.51
N ASN A 95 7.97 5.02 1.86
CA ASN A 95 7.16 4.40 0.80
C ASN A 95 5.82 3.87 1.33
N CYS A 96 5.79 3.24 2.51
CA CYS A 96 4.53 2.79 3.11
C CYS A 96 3.60 3.96 3.45
N VAL A 97 4.14 5.06 3.97
CA VAL A 97 3.37 6.29 4.24
C VAL A 97 2.79 6.84 2.94
N TRP A 98 3.58 6.93 1.88
CA TRP A 98 3.10 7.39 0.57
C TRP A 98 2.07 6.44 -0.06
N LEU A 99 2.28 5.14 0.07
CA LEU A 99 1.33 4.12 -0.39
C LEU A 99 -0.02 4.26 0.32
N VAL A 100 -0.02 4.49 1.64
CA VAL A 100 -1.28 4.71 2.37
C VAL A 100 -1.92 6.04 1.98
N ALA A 101 -1.13 7.12 1.93
CA ALA A 101 -1.63 8.46 1.65
C ALA A 101 -2.22 8.60 0.23
N PHE A 102 -1.55 8.04 -0.78
CA PHE A 102 -1.93 8.19 -2.20
C PHE A 102 -2.58 6.94 -2.78
N GLY A 103 -2.19 5.75 -2.33
CA GLY A 103 -2.79 4.50 -2.80
C GLY A 103 -4.22 4.31 -2.30
N ALA A 104 -4.58 4.82 -1.12
CA ALA A 104 -5.97 4.69 -0.64
C ALA A 104 -6.99 5.42 -1.55
N PRO A 105 -6.81 6.71 -1.92
CA PRO A 105 -7.65 7.37 -2.92
C PRO A 105 -7.71 6.63 -4.26
N VAL A 106 -6.56 6.20 -4.78
CA VAL A 106 -6.45 5.50 -6.07
C VAL A 106 -7.20 4.16 -6.05
N ALA A 107 -7.05 3.38 -4.99
CA ALA A 107 -7.78 2.12 -4.81
C ALA A 107 -9.29 2.36 -4.71
N ARG A 108 -9.75 3.42 -4.03
CA ARG A 108 -11.17 3.77 -3.96
C ARG A 108 -11.73 4.17 -5.34
N MET A 109 -10.97 4.92 -6.15
CA MET A 109 -11.33 5.24 -7.53
C MET A 109 -11.48 4.00 -8.40
N MET A 110 -10.70 2.94 -8.13
CA MET A 110 -10.83 1.64 -8.78
C MET A 110 -11.95 0.76 -8.21
N GLY A 111 -12.75 1.28 -7.28
CA GLY A 111 -13.87 0.58 -6.67
C GLY A 111 -13.45 -0.45 -5.63
N ALA A 112 -12.30 -0.30 -4.96
CA ALA A 112 -11.80 -1.28 -3.97
C ALA A 112 -12.74 -1.48 -2.76
N GLU A 113 -13.71 -0.60 -2.55
CA GLU A 113 -14.79 -0.79 -1.56
C GLU A 113 -15.87 -1.79 -2.04
N GLN A 114 -15.87 -2.09 -3.33
CA GLN A 114 -16.73 -3.07 -3.98
C GLN A 114 -15.88 -4.33 -4.23
N GLY A 115 -16.39 -5.54 -3.95
CA GLY A 115 -15.57 -6.76 -3.89
C GLY A 115 -14.69 -7.06 -5.13
N ALA A 116 -15.10 -6.61 -6.32
CA ALA A 116 -14.32 -6.78 -7.56
C ALA A 116 -13.17 -5.76 -7.74
N GLY A 117 -13.24 -4.58 -7.11
CA GLY A 117 -12.25 -3.51 -7.29
C GLY A 117 -10.92 -3.75 -6.58
N GLN A 118 -10.91 -4.60 -5.53
CA GLN A 118 -9.68 -5.00 -4.82
C GLN A 118 -8.66 -5.63 -5.77
N ARG A 119 -9.11 -6.52 -6.67
CA ARG A 119 -8.24 -7.20 -7.62
C ARG A 119 -7.68 -6.24 -8.66
N ARG A 120 -8.49 -5.30 -9.14
CA ARG A 120 -8.07 -4.28 -10.13
C ARG A 120 -7.03 -3.35 -9.52
N ALA A 121 -7.26 -2.89 -8.29
CA ALA A 121 -6.30 -2.07 -7.56
C ALA A 121 -4.99 -2.82 -7.28
N ALA A 122 -5.06 -4.10 -6.90
CA ALA A 122 -3.86 -4.92 -6.67
C ALA A 122 -3.02 -5.07 -7.94
N LEU A 123 -3.66 -5.41 -9.07
CA LEU A 123 -2.98 -5.50 -10.35
C LEU A 123 -2.38 -4.15 -10.77
N TYR A 124 -3.09 -3.05 -10.55
CA TYR A 124 -2.58 -1.72 -10.86
C TYR A 124 -1.30 -1.42 -10.06
N PHE A 125 -1.32 -1.54 -8.73
CA PHE A 125 -0.14 -1.23 -7.89
C PHE A 125 1.05 -2.16 -8.10
N LEU A 126 0.82 -3.37 -8.62
CA LEU A 126 1.91 -4.29 -8.95
C LEU A 126 2.53 -4.00 -10.33
N LEU A 127 1.84 -3.25 -11.19
CA LEU A 127 2.26 -2.94 -12.55
C LEU A 127 2.70 -1.48 -12.74
N PHE A 128 2.27 -0.58 -11.86
CA PHE A 128 2.50 0.88 -11.90
C PHE A 128 2.69 1.44 -10.50
#